data_AF-A0A259NNK3-F1
#
_entry.id   AF-A0A259NNK3-F1
#
_cell.length_a   1.000
_cell.length_b   1.000
_cell.length_c   1.000
_cell.angle_alpha   90.00
_cell.angle_beta   90.00
_cell.angle_gamma   90.00
#
_symmetry.space_group_name_H-M   'P 1'
#
loop_
_entity.id
_entity.type
_entity.pdbx_description
1 polymer ?
#
loop_
_entity_poly.entity_id
_entity_poly.type
_entity_poly.pdbx_seq_one_letter_code
_entity_poly.pdbx_strand_id
1 'polypeptide(L)'
;MYTFQKQPNEVLDYDIDMSPWFAGIPGDDIQSVILTVTGIGEDVPTLVLGPGIHPEHLLLGAEPVRFKVWLGGGTEFVDYVVTCVVTTEQDRQKEVEFKVKVRNV
;
A
#
# COMPACT_ATOMS: atom_id res chain seq x y z
N MET A 1 -4.64 10.26 6.59
CA MET A 1 -3.52 9.79 5.75
C MET A 1 -2.40 9.34 6.68
N TYR A 2 -1.98 8.09 6.56
CA TYR A 2 -0.88 7.53 7.37
C TYR A 2 0.47 7.90 6.75
N THR A 3 1.50 8.02 7.58
CA THR A 3 2.89 8.25 7.13
C THR A 3 3.78 7.21 7.77
N PHE A 4 4.55 6.52 6.94
CA PHE A 4 5.57 5.56 7.37
C PHE A 4 6.96 6.08 7.04
N GLN A 5 7.96 5.54 7.75
CA GLN A 5 9.37 5.79 7.50
C GLN A 5 10.10 4.47 7.27
N LYS A 6 11.06 4.47 6.34
CA LYS A 6 11.97 3.34 6.09
C LYS A 6 13.35 3.84 5.67
N GLN A 7 14.36 2.99 5.87
CA GLN A 7 15.66 3.13 5.23
C GLN A 7 15.58 2.77 3.73
N PRO A 8 16.46 3.29 2.87
CA PRO A 8 16.51 2.92 1.44
C PRO A 8 16.62 1.40 1.21
N ASN A 9 17.49 0.74 1.99
CA ASN A 9 17.80 -0.69 1.82
C ASN A 9 16.81 -1.64 2.53
N GLU A 10 15.83 -1.10 3.23
CA GLU A 10 14.81 -1.91 3.90
C GLU A 10 13.75 -2.40 2.91
N VAL A 11 13.32 -3.63 3.14
CA VAL A 11 12.13 -4.24 2.54
C VAL A 11 11.16 -4.50 3.70
N LEU A 12 10.05 -3.76 3.73
CA LEU A 12 9.06 -3.82 4.81
C LEU A 12 7.65 -4.00 4.24
N ASP A 13 6.78 -4.61 5.03
CA ASP A 13 5.34 -4.66 4.77
C ASP A 13 4.57 -3.65 5.62
N TYR A 14 3.48 -3.14 5.06
CA TYR A 14 2.59 -2.19 5.71
C TYR A 14 1.17 -2.71 5.68
N ASP A 15 0.54 -2.75 6.86
CA ASP A 15 -0.86 -3.14 7.01
C ASP A 15 -1.80 -1.97 6.68
N ILE A 16 -2.70 -2.21 5.74
CA ILE A 16 -3.79 -1.28 5.40
C ILE A 16 -5.09 -1.85 5.96
N ASP A 17 -5.60 -1.19 7.00
CA ASP A 17 -6.84 -1.59 7.67
C ASP A 17 -8.04 -0.84 7.09
N MET A 18 -8.90 -1.57 6.37
CA MET A 18 -10.16 -1.04 5.85
C MET A 18 -11.38 -1.48 6.65
N SER A 19 -11.19 -2.17 7.79
CA SER A 19 -12.29 -2.58 8.67
C SER A 19 -13.26 -1.43 9.01
N PRO A 20 -12.82 -0.17 9.23
CA PRO A 20 -13.75 0.94 9.46
C PRO A 20 -14.68 1.24 8.28
N TRP A 21 -14.23 1.02 7.05
CA TRP A 21 -15.09 1.19 5.87
C TRP A 21 -16.04 0.00 5.71
N PHE A 22 -15.53 -1.22 5.87
CA PHE A 22 -16.32 -2.45 5.77
C PHE A 22 -17.38 -2.59 6.87
N ALA A 23 -17.20 -1.93 8.02
CA ALA A 23 -18.22 -1.85 9.07
C ALA A 23 -19.57 -1.28 8.59
N GLY A 24 -19.56 -0.46 7.53
CA GLY A 24 -20.77 0.08 6.90
C GLY A 24 -21.36 -0.77 5.76
N ILE A 25 -20.69 -1.86 5.36
CA ILE A 25 -21.06 -2.72 4.22
C ILE A 25 -20.92 -4.20 4.58
N PRO A 26 -21.75 -4.73 5.49
CA PRO A 26 -21.64 -6.12 5.94
C PRO A 26 -21.87 -7.11 4.79
N GLY A 27 -21.07 -8.19 4.77
CA GLY A 27 -21.15 -9.24 3.74
C GLY A 27 -20.52 -8.85 2.39
N ASP A 28 -19.67 -7.82 2.38
CA ASP A 28 -18.79 -7.46 1.28
C ASP A 28 -17.33 -7.55 1.77
N ASP A 29 -16.42 -7.86 0.87
CA ASP A 29 -14.99 -7.97 1.14
C ASP A 29 -14.17 -7.53 -0.08
N ILE A 30 -12.84 -7.56 0.05
CA ILE A 30 -11.93 -7.10 -0.98
C ILE A 30 -11.76 -8.19 -2.05
N GLN A 31 -12.11 -7.88 -3.29
CA GLN A 31 -11.85 -8.73 -4.43
C GLN A 31 -10.46 -8.48 -5.04
N SER A 32 -10.04 -7.22 -5.16
CA SER A 32 -8.73 -6.87 -5.72
C SER A 32 -8.19 -5.52 -5.25
N VAL A 33 -6.87 -5.36 -5.31
CA VAL A 33 -6.16 -4.11 -5.02
C VAL A 33 -5.20 -3.80 -6.15
N ILE A 34 -5.28 -2.59 -6.70
CA ILE A 34 -4.32 -2.06 -7.66
C ILE A 34 -3.47 -1.01 -6.94
N LEU A 35 -2.15 -1.14 -7.03
CA LEU A 35 -1.20 -0.29 -6.34
C LEU A 35 -0.44 0.57 -7.34
N THR A 36 -0.26 1.84 -7.00
CA THR A 36 0.64 2.74 -7.73
C THR A 36 1.51 3.51 -6.76
N VAL A 37 2.71 3.88 -7.22
CA VAL A 37 3.66 4.65 -6.44
C VAL A 37 4.00 5.91 -7.21
N THR A 38 4.04 7.04 -6.51
CA THR A 38 4.55 8.31 -7.03
C THR A 38 5.65 8.82 -6.11
N GLY A 39 6.77 9.25 -6.69
CA GLY A 39 7.88 9.87 -5.97
C GLY A 39 7.84 11.38 -6.14
N ILE A 40 7.90 12.13 -5.03
CA ILE A 40 7.96 13.59 -5.10
C ILE A 40 9.36 14.00 -5.57
N GLY A 41 9.44 14.54 -6.80
CA GLY A 41 10.70 14.96 -7.41
C GLY A 41 11.41 13.87 -8.23
N GLU A 42 10.74 12.74 -8.48
CA GLU A 42 11.22 11.69 -9.38
C GLU A 42 10.19 11.46 -10.50
N ASP A 43 10.62 11.49 -11.76
CA ASP A 43 9.75 11.14 -12.90
C ASP A 43 9.42 9.64 -12.93
N VAL A 44 10.38 8.82 -12.48
CA VAL A 44 10.23 7.37 -12.31
C VAL A 44 10.54 7.05 -10.85
N PRO A 45 9.57 6.56 -10.06
CA PRO A 45 9.78 6.29 -8.64
C PRO A 45 10.78 5.14 -8.45
N THR A 46 11.72 5.32 -7.52
CA THR A 46 12.68 4.25 -7.15
C THR A 46 12.17 3.35 -6.02
N LEU A 47 11.05 3.70 -5.38
CA LEU A 47 10.35 2.85 -4.43
C LEU A 47 9.55 1.78 -5.19
N VAL A 48 9.83 0.51 -4.88
CA VAL A 48 9.34 -0.65 -5.63
C VAL A 48 8.27 -1.39 -4.83
N LEU A 49 7.17 -1.72 -5.49
CA LEU A 49 6.13 -2.63 -5.00
C LEU A 49 6.58 -4.09 -5.18
N GLY A 50 6.38 -4.93 -4.17
CA GLY A 50 6.75 -6.35 -4.25
C GLY A 50 8.25 -6.61 -4.52
N PRO A 51 9.17 -6.00 -3.75
CA PRO A 51 10.60 -6.19 -3.95
C PRO A 51 11.03 -7.65 -3.72
N GLY A 52 11.93 -8.16 -4.56
CA GLY A 52 12.52 -9.49 -4.40
C GLY A 52 11.52 -10.62 -4.68
N ILE A 53 11.26 -11.46 -3.67
CA ILE A 53 10.32 -12.60 -3.77
C ILE A 53 8.92 -12.27 -3.25
N HIS A 54 8.70 -11.03 -2.81
CA HIS A 54 7.45 -10.63 -2.17
C HIS A 54 6.41 -10.22 -3.23
N PRO A 55 5.12 -10.57 -3.05
CA PRO A 55 4.06 -10.01 -3.88
C PRO A 55 3.87 -8.51 -3.56
N GLU A 56 3.30 -7.75 -4.49
CA GLU A 56 2.99 -6.33 -4.24
C GLU A 56 2.06 -6.15 -3.05
N HIS A 57 1.06 -7.03 -2.93
CA HIS A 57 0.14 -7.08 -1.80
C HIS A 57 -0.25 -8.50 -1.41
N LEU A 58 -0.83 -8.61 -0.20
CA LEU A 58 -1.44 -9.85 0.29
C LEU A 58 -2.75 -9.51 1.02
N LEU A 59 -3.86 -10.08 0.56
CA LEU A 59 -5.16 -9.98 1.24
C LEU A 59 -5.15 -10.80 2.54
N LEU A 60 -5.75 -10.28 3.61
CA LEU A 60 -5.69 -10.87 4.94
C LEU A 60 -7.06 -11.41 5.39
N GLY A 61 -7.16 -12.73 5.52
CA GLY A 61 -8.36 -13.43 5.99
C GLY A 61 -9.07 -14.19 4.87
N ALA A 62 -10.12 -14.94 5.23
CA ALA A 62 -10.97 -15.66 4.27
C ALA A 62 -11.95 -14.72 3.55
N GLU A 63 -12.44 -13.70 4.26
CA GLU A 63 -13.23 -12.58 3.74
C GLU A 63 -12.41 -11.30 3.99
N PRO A 64 -11.48 -10.96 3.10
CA PRO A 64 -10.45 -9.97 3.41
C PRO A 64 -11.00 -8.55 3.45
N VAL A 65 -10.85 -7.89 4.60
CA VAL A 65 -11.14 -6.45 4.78
C VAL A 65 -9.88 -5.63 5.09
N ARG A 66 -8.72 -6.27 4.97
CA ARG A 66 -7.38 -5.72 5.23
C ARG A 66 -6.39 -6.34 4.27
N PHE A 67 -5.31 -5.64 3.98
CA PHE A 67 -4.25 -6.16 3.11
C PHE A 67 -2.88 -5.62 3.53
N LYS A 68 -1.84 -6.36 3.20
CA LYS A 68 -0.43 -5.94 3.31
C LYS A 68 0.05 -5.36 2.00
N VAL A 69 0.95 -4.38 2.06
CA VAL A 69 1.70 -3.87 0.91
C VAL A 69 3.19 -4.02 1.18
N TRP A 70 3.92 -4.71 0.30
CA TRP A 70 5.37 -4.86 0.41
C TRP A 70 6.09 -3.76 -0.38
N LEU A 71 7.01 -3.06 0.27
CA LEU A 71 7.77 -1.97 -0.34
C LEU A 71 9.27 -2.14 -0.08
N GLY A 72 10.06 -1.84 -1.11
CA GLY A 72 11.53 -1.86 -1.03
C GLY A 72 12.16 -0.77 -1.89
N GLY A 73 13.46 -0.55 -1.73
CA GLY A 73 14.17 0.51 -2.44
C GLY A 73 13.73 1.91 -2.02
N GLY A 74 13.72 2.86 -2.95
CA GLY A 74 13.45 4.26 -2.67
C GLY A 74 14.72 5.07 -2.40
N THR A 75 14.74 6.29 -2.91
CA THR A 75 15.85 7.22 -2.83
C THR A 75 15.81 7.96 -1.48
N GLU A 76 16.98 8.11 -0.86
CA GLU A 76 17.09 8.89 0.37
C GLU A 76 16.58 10.33 0.17
N PHE A 77 15.91 10.86 1.18
CA PHE A 77 15.29 12.19 1.17
C PHE A 77 14.10 12.37 0.23
N VAL A 78 13.64 11.32 -0.45
CA VAL A 78 12.41 11.34 -1.26
C VAL A 78 11.20 10.91 -0.41
N ASP A 79 10.08 11.60 -0.64
CA ASP A 79 8.77 11.26 -0.11
C ASP A 79 7.96 10.59 -1.22
N TYR A 80 7.37 9.43 -0.91
CA TYR A 80 6.53 8.68 -1.84
C TYR A 80 5.08 8.70 -1.37
N VAL A 81 4.16 8.71 -2.33
CA VAL A 81 2.74 8.41 -2.08
C VAL A 81 2.43 7.07 -2.73
N VAL A 82 1.89 6.16 -1.93
CA VAL A 82 1.37 4.87 -2.39
C VAL A 82 -0.14 4.98 -2.43
N THR A 83 -0.70 4.83 -3.62
CA THR A 83 -2.14 4.88 -3.87
C THR A 83 -2.63 3.45 -4.07
N CYS A 84 -3.64 3.06 -3.29
CA CYS A 84 -4.26 1.75 -3.35
C CYS A 84 -5.71 1.91 -3.81
N VAL A 85 -6.03 1.40 -5.00
CA VAL A 85 -7.40 1.34 -5.51
C VAL A 85 -7.96 -0.03 -5.20
N VAL A 86 -8.91 -0.08 -4.27
CA VAL A 86 -9.51 -1.31 -3.77
C VAL A 86 -10.86 -1.51 -4.43
N THR A 87 -11.08 -2.70 -5.00
CA THR A 87 -12.37 -3.11 -5.58
C THR A 87 -12.94 -4.26 -4.75
N THR A 88 -14.22 -4.17 -4.39
CA THR A 88 -14.92 -5.19 -3.61
C THR A 88 -15.64 -6.20 -4.50
N GLU A 89 -16.09 -7.33 -3.94
CA GLU A 89 -16.88 -8.33 -4.67
C GLU A 89 -18.22 -7.79 -5.19
N GLN A 90 -18.73 -6.71 -4.60
CA GLN A 90 -19.92 -5.99 -5.06
C GLN A 90 -19.60 -4.75 -5.91
N ASP A 91 -18.44 -4.74 -6.58
CA ASP A 91 -17.99 -3.71 -7.53
C ASP A 91 -17.80 -2.30 -6.94
N ARG A 92 -17.75 -2.16 -5.60
CA ARG A 92 -17.45 -0.86 -4.98
C ARG A 92 -15.97 -0.57 -5.13
N GLN A 93 -15.64 0.67 -5.47
CA GLN A 93 -14.27 1.13 -5.52
C GLN A 93 -13.99 2.18 -4.45
N LYS A 94 -12.85 2.03 -3.78
CA LYS A 94 -12.34 3.02 -2.84
C LYS A 94 -10.84 3.18 -3.00
N GLU A 95 -10.42 4.42 -3.07
CA GLU A 95 -9.00 4.78 -3.02
C GLU A 95 -8.58 5.05 -1.57
N VAL A 96 -7.41 4.52 -1.20
CA VAL A 96 -6.73 4.86 0.04
C VAL A 96 -5.27 5.16 -0.25
N GLU A 97 -4.74 6.19 0.41
CA GLU A 97 -3.37 6.64 0.22
C GLU A 97 -2.61 6.71 1.53
N PHE A 98 -1.32 6.40 1.45
CA PHE A 98 -0.38 6.63 2.53
C PHE A 98 0.96 7.13 2.00
N LYS A 99 1.67 7.86 2.85
CA LYS A 99 2.99 8.41 2.54
C LYS A 99 4.09 7.49 3.08
N VAL A 100 5.16 7.30 2.31
CA VAL A 100 6.39 6.65 2.76
C VAL A 100 7.54 7.62 2.62
N LYS A 101 8.23 7.91 3.73
CA LYS A 101 9.41 8.76 3.74
C LYS A 101 10.66 7.90 3.83
N VAL A 102 11.56 8.04 2.87
CA VAL A 102 12.83 7.31 2.86
C VAL A 102 13.94 8.20 3.42
N ARG A 103 14.51 7.84 4.58
CA ARG A 103 15.51 8.66 5.29
C ARG A 103 16.51 7.75 6.00
N ASN A 104 17.82 8.01 5.92
CA ASN A 104 18.76 7.37 6.83
C ASN A 104 18.60 7.98 8.23
N VAL A 105 18.43 7.15 9.27
CA VAL A 105 18.42 7.64 10.66
C VAL A 105 19.83 7.61 11.23
#